data_AF-Q9CTQ3-F1
#
_entry.id   AF-Q9CTQ3-F1
#
_cell.length_a   1.000
_cell.length_b   1.000
_cell.length_c   1.000
_cell.angle_alpha   90.00
_cell.angle_beta   90.00
_cell.angle_gamma   90.00
#
_symmetry.space_group_name_H-M   'P 1'
#
loop_
_entity.id
_entity.type
_entity.pdbx_description
1 polymer ?
#
loop_
_entity_poly.entity_id
_entity_poly.type
_entity_poly.pdbx_seq_one_letter_code
_entity_poly.pdbx_strand_id
1 'polypeptide(L)' 'YMRARAHAEVWNAEEAKADLEKVLELEPSMRKAVLRELRLLESRLADKQEEERQRCRSMLG' A
#
# COMPACT_ATOMS: atom_id res chain seq x y z
N TYR A 1 -11.56 -5.78 3.28
CA TYR A 1 -11.20 -5.35 1.91
C TYR A 1 -11.43 -3.86 1.68
N MET A 2 -12.64 -3.31 1.84
CA MET A 2 -12.89 -1.86 1.65
C MET A 2 -11.99 -0.97 2.53
N ARG A 3 -11.86 -1.33 3.81
CA ARG A 3 -11.04 -0.59 4.78
C ARG A 3 -9.54 -0.60 4.40
N ALA A 4 -9.02 -1.71 3.88
CA ALA A 4 -7.66 -1.77 3.35
C ALA A 4 -7.42 -0.73 2.25
N ARG A 5 -8.39 -0.56 1.33
CA ARG A 5 -8.28 0.43 0.24
C ARG A 5 -8.30 1.85 0.77
N ALA A 6 -9.17 2.14 1.74
CA ALA A 6 -9.19 3.44 2.39
C ALA A 6 -7.86 3.76 3.09
N HIS A 7 -7.28 2.79 3.81
CA HIS A 7 -5.95 2.94 4.40
C HIS A 7 -4.85 3.16 3.34
N ALA A 8 -4.91 2.44 2.22
CA ALA A 8 -3.97 2.62 1.12
C ALA A 8 -4.07 4.01 0.45
N GLU A 9 -5.27 4.58 0.34
CA GLU A 9 -5.49 5.93 -0.20
C GLU A 9 -4.89 7.04 0.67
N VAL A 10 -4.81 6.82 1.98
CA VAL A 10 -4.22 7.76 2.95
C VAL A 10 -2.80 7.40 3.37
N TRP A 11 -2.14 6.50 2.65
CA TRP A 11 -0.74 6.08 2.88
C TRP A 11 -0.48 5.30 4.18
N ASN A 12 -1.51 4.72 4.78
CA ASN A 12 -1.43 3.86 5.95
C ASN A 12 -1.10 2.42 5.54
N ALA A 13 0.17 2.17 5.21
CA ALA A 13 0.61 0.92 4.60
C ALA A 13 0.45 -0.31 5.51
N GLU A 14 0.77 -0.16 6.79
CA GLU A 14 0.72 -1.26 7.76
C GLU A 14 -0.73 -1.69 8.01
N GLU A 15 -1.64 -0.73 8.18
CA GLU A 15 -3.07 -0.99 8.35
C GLU A 15 -3.70 -1.57 7.08
N ALA A 16 -3.29 -1.09 5.90
CA ALA A 16 -3.74 -1.65 4.63
C ALA A 16 -3.32 -3.12 4.46
N LYS A 17 -2.07 -3.47 4.82
CA LYS A 17 -1.57 -4.85 4.79
C LYS A 17 -2.31 -5.74 5.78
N ALA A 18 -2.46 -5.30 7.04
CA ALA A 18 -3.15 -6.06 8.07
C ALA A 18 -4.60 -6.37 7.66
N ASP A 19 -5.30 -5.41 7.06
CA ASP A 19 -6.66 -5.63 6.56
C ASP A 19 -6.72 -6.60 5.37
N LEU A 20 -5.70 -6.62 4.51
CA LEU A 20 -5.59 -7.54 3.38
C LEU A 20 -5.26 -8.96 3.83
N GLU A 21 -4.39 -9.12 4.83
CA GLU A 21 -4.11 -10.41 5.47
C GLU A 21 -5.37 -10.96 6.13
N LYS A 22 -6.12 -10.11 6.85
CA LYS A 22 -7.38 -10.52 7.46
C LYS A 22 -8.42 -10.97 6.43
N VAL A 23 -8.44 -10.36 5.24
CA VAL A 23 -9.28 -10.82 4.12
C VAL A 23 -8.88 -12.22 3.68
N LEU A 24 -7.59 -12.55 3.62
CA LEU A 24 -7.15 -13.89 3.22
C LEU A 24 -7.44 -14.96 4.27
N GLU A 25 -7.41 -14.61 5.55
CA GLU A 25 -7.82 -15.52 6.63
C GLU A 25 -9.30 -15.90 6.51
N LEU A 26 -10.15 -14.92 6.21
CA LEU A 26 -11.61 -15.10 6.15
C LEU A 26 -12.08 -15.66 4.80
N GLU A 27 -11.47 -15.22 3.70
CA GLU A 27 -11.85 -15.57 2.34
C GLU A 27 -10.61 -15.91 1.49
N PRO A 28 -10.09 -17.15 1.58
CA PRO A 28 -8.91 -17.58 0.82
C PRO A 28 -9.06 -17.47 -0.70
N SER A 29 -10.30 -17.50 -1.21
CA SER A 29 -10.62 -17.33 -2.64
C SER A 29 -10.26 -15.94 -3.17
N MET A 30 -10.15 -14.93 -2.30
CA MET A 30 -9.77 -13.56 -2.67
C MET A 30 -8.26 -13.39 -2.93
N ARG A 31 -7.44 -14.45 -2.82
CA ARG A 31 -5.97 -14.40 -2.98
C ARG A 31 -5.49 -13.56 -4.15
N LYS A 32 -6.07 -13.75 -5.34
CA LYS A 32 -5.66 -13.01 -6.55
C LYS A 32 -5.93 -11.51 -6.44
N ALA A 33 -7.07 -11.13 -5.85
CA ALA A 33 -7.44 -9.73 -5.64
C ALA A 33 -6.51 -9.08 -4.60
N VAL A 34 -6.26 -9.76 -3.47
CA VAL A 34 -5.37 -9.26 -2.42
C VAL A 34 -3.94 -9.08 -2.92
N LEU A 35 -3.39 -10.05 -3.66
CA LEU A 35 -2.06 -9.92 -4.25
C LEU A 35 -1.95 -8.74 -5.23
N ARG A 36 -3.04 -8.41 -5.94
CA ARG A 36 -3.08 -7.22 -6.80
C ARG A 36 -3.04 -5.94 -5.98
N GLU A 37 -3.81 -5.86 -4.89
CA GLU A 37 -3.80 -4.68 -4.00
C GLU A 37 -2.44 -4.50 -3.32
N LEU A 38 -1.80 -5.57 -2.84
CA LEU A 38 -0.46 -5.49 -2.23
C LEU A 38 0.58 -4.90 -3.19
N ARG A 39 0.60 -5.37 -4.45
CA ARG A 39 1.50 -4.82 -5.47
C ARG A 39 1.23 -3.34 -5.76
N LEU A 40 -0.04 -2.94 -5.78
CA LEU A 40 -0.41 -1.54 -5.99
C LEU A 40 0.06 -0.66 -4.82
N LEU A 41 -0.11 -1.15 -3.59
CA LEU A 41 0.35 -0.47 -2.38
C LEU A 41 1.88 -0.29 -2.40
N GLU A 42 2.63 -1.35 -2.73
CA GLU A 42 4.10 -1.30 -2.84
C GLU A 42 4.56 -0.29 -3.91
N SER A 43 3.96 -0.30 -5.09
CA SER A 43 4.28 0.65 -6.16
C SER A 43 4.07 2.10 -5.70
N ARG A 44 2.92 2.39 -5.08
CA ARG A 44 2.60 3.74 -4.59
C ARG A 44 3.57 4.21 -3.51
N LEU A 45 3.98 3.32 -2.60
CA LEU A 45 4.97 3.64 -1.57
C LEU A 45 6.34 3.93 -2.18
N ALA A 46 6.75 3.16 -3.19
CA ALA A 46 8.00 3.41 -3.90
C ALA A 46 7.99 4.77 -4.60
N ASP A 47 6.88 5.10 -5.29
CA ASP A 47 6.71 6.40 -5.95
C ASP A 47 6.80 7.55 -4.94
N LYS A 48 6.07 7.45 -3.82
CA LYS A 48 6.11 8.46 -2.74
C LYS A 48 7.49 8.63 -2.13
N GLN A 49 8.21 7.53 -1.88
CA GLN A 49 9.58 7.60 -1.36
C GLN A 49 10.55 8.27 -2.35
N GLU A 50 10.38 8.02 -3.64
CA GLU A 50 11.21 8.64 -4.67
C GLU A 50 10.91 10.14 -4.79
N GLU A 51 9.64 10.55 -4.74
CA GLU A 51 9.24 11.96 -4.65
C GLU A 51 9.86 12.66 -3.43
N GLU A 52 9.82 12.02 -2.26
CA GLU A 52 10.44 12.55 -1.04
C GLU A 52 11.97 12.67 -1.17
N ARG A 53 12.64 11.68 -1.76
CA ARG A 53 14.08 11.73 -2.02
C ARG A 53 14.45 12.85 -2.97
N GLN A 54 13.71 13.02 -4.06
CA GLN A 54 13.93 14.10 -5.04
C GLN A 54 13.74 15.47 -4.40
N ARG A 55 12.70 15.62 -3.57
CA ARG A 55 12.46 16.84 -2.80
C ARG A 55 13.58 17.14 -1.80
N CYS A 56 14.08 16.13 -1.09
CA CYS A 56 15.23 16.30 -0.20
C CYS A 56 16.48 16.72 -0.97
N ARG A 57 16.74 16.10 -2.13
CA ARG A 57 17.88 16.48 -2.99
C ARG A 57 17.78 17.93 -3.49
N SER A 58 16.60 18.38 -3.88
CA SER A 58 16.41 19.75 -4.37
C SER A 58 16.48 20.81 -3.28
N MET A 59 16.24 20.46 -2.01
CA MET A 59 16.44 21.38 -0.88
C MET A 59 17.89 21.45 -0.39
N LEU A 60 18.74 20.48 -0.77
CA LEU A 60 20.14 20.37 -0.32
C LEU A 60 21.16 20.82 -1.37
N GLY A 61 20.73 21.18 -2.58
CA GLY A 61 21.58 21.71 -3.66
C GLY A 61 21.28 23.18 -3.94
#